data_AF-A0A419NAF7-F1
#
_entry.id   AF-A0A419NAF7-F1
#
_cell.length_a   1.000
_cell.length_b   1.000
_cell.length_c   1.000
_cell.angle_alpha   90.00
_cell.angle_beta   90.00
_cell.angle_gamma   90.00
#
_symmetry.space_group_name_H-M   'P 1'
#
loop_
_entity.id
_entity.type
_entity.pdbx_description
1 polymer ?
#
loop_
_entity_poly.entity_id
_entity_poly.type
_entity_poly.pdbx_seq_one_letter_code
_entity_poly.pdbx_strand_id
1 'polypeptide(L)'
;MSLRHGNFSDADIFSRKKIPVQISDLTEDNISAANIIVKRFSAGESTLCQPLFQQRNSHSLIIAVYDSRTVPFVSDLPLCITNIIFVNRKSSLDSIRKRVLTGWANHTTGTPDQLPRDCANCRQPRLSARESSVASLFHAGNDVVHIARELQMAEKSVSVHKRNIMKKFSLKSNSELISCLKLIKNKIF
;
A
#
# COMPACT_ATOMS: atom_id res chain seq x y z
N MET A 1 -14.16 -29.91 -2.24
CA MET A 1 -14.84 -29.07 -3.23
C MET A 1 -13.77 -28.23 -3.92
N SER A 2 -13.37 -28.65 -5.12
CA SER A 2 -12.14 -28.24 -5.80
C SER A 2 -12.29 -26.83 -6.42
N LEU A 3 -11.42 -25.90 -6.02
CA LEU A 3 -11.32 -24.57 -6.60
C LEU A 3 -10.55 -24.67 -7.92
N ARG A 4 -11.25 -24.47 -9.04
CA ARG A 4 -10.66 -24.37 -10.37
C ARG A 4 -9.64 -23.24 -10.39
N HIS A 5 -8.38 -23.61 -10.61
CA HIS A 5 -7.34 -22.70 -11.07
C HIS A 5 -7.75 -22.20 -12.46
N GLY A 6 -8.26 -20.96 -12.52
CA GLY A 6 -8.47 -20.28 -13.79
C GLY A 6 -7.10 -19.87 -14.33
N ASN A 7 -6.62 -20.59 -15.34
CA ASN A 7 -5.47 -20.19 -16.15
C ASN A 7 -5.82 -18.88 -16.86
N PHE A 8 -5.45 -17.75 -16.26
CA PHE A 8 -5.43 -16.46 -16.94
C PHE A 8 -4.18 -16.49 -17.84
N SER A 9 -4.35 -16.69 -19.14
CA SER A 9 -3.24 -16.59 -20.08
C SER A 9 -2.89 -15.11 -20.26
N ASP A 10 -1.73 -14.70 -19.76
CA ASP A 10 -1.15 -13.35 -19.86
C ASP A 10 -1.08 -12.77 -21.29
N ALA A 11 -1.29 -13.60 -22.32
CA ALA A 11 -1.05 -13.28 -23.71
C ALA A 11 -2.12 -12.41 -24.41
N ASP A 12 -3.32 -12.22 -23.85
CA ASP A 12 -4.47 -11.69 -24.63
C ASP A 12 -4.78 -10.20 -24.42
N ILE A 13 -4.22 -9.55 -23.40
CA ILE A 13 -4.56 -8.14 -23.10
C ILE A 13 -3.77 -7.16 -23.99
N PHE A 14 -2.56 -7.54 -24.42
CA PHE A 14 -1.61 -6.64 -25.10
C PHE A 14 -1.48 -6.89 -26.61
N SER A 15 -2.13 -7.92 -27.15
CA SER A 15 -1.94 -8.41 -28.53
C SER A 15 -2.57 -7.53 -29.62
N ARG A 16 -3.35 -6.50 -29.26
CA ARG A 16 -3.99 -5.59 -30.24
C ARG A 16 -3.02 -4.62 -30.95
N LYS A 17 -1.82 -4.41 -30.42
CA LYS A 17 -0.70 -3.76 -31.10
C LYS A 17 0.51 -4.67 -30.93
N LYS A 18 1.26 -4.95 -32.00
CA LYS A 18 2.49 -5.79 -31.98
C LYS A 18 3.63 -5.12 -31.20
N ILE A 19 3.39 -4.72 -29.97
CA ILE A 19 4.37 -4.15 -29.06
C ILE A 19 4.78 -5.29 -28.12
N PRO A 20 6.08 -5.63 -28.03
CA PRO A 20 6.53 -6.66 -27.09
C PRO A 20 6.22 -6.17 -25.66
N VAL A 21 5.44 -6.95 -24.92
CA VAL A 21 5.14 -6.71 -23.50
C VAL A 21 5.69 -7.87 -22.71
N GLN A 22 6.47 -7.57 -21.67
CA GLN A 22 6.94 -8.57 -20.71
C GLN A 22 6.16 -8.39 -19.41
N ILE A 23 5.56 -9.48 -18.93
CA ILE A 23 4.85 -9.54 -17.65
C ILE A 23 5.59 -10.56 -16.79
N SER A 24 5.96 -10.16 -15.59
CA SER A 24 6.66 -11.02 -14.64
C SER A 24 6.34 -10.56 -13.22
N ASP A 25 6.49 -11.45 -12.26
CA ASP A 25 6.45 -11.10 -10.84
C ASP A 25 7.58 -10.14 -10.50
N LEU A 26 7.30 -9.17 -9.63
CA LEU A 26 8.30 -8.17 -9.25
C LEU A 26 9.33 -8.75 -8.29
N THR A 27 10.61 -8.61 -8.63
CA THR A 27 11.76 -9.08 -7.86
C THR A 27 12.79 -7.94 -7.70
N GLU A 28 13.79 -8.14 -6.86
CA GLU A 28 14.93 -7.21 -6.74
C GLU A 28 15.69 -7.06 -8.06
N ASP A 29 15.76 -8.13 -8.87
CA ASP A 29 16.50 -8.14 -10.13
C ASP A 29 15.80 -7.36 -11.24
N ASN A 30 14.46 -7.40 -11.29
CA ASN A 30 13.69 -6.80 -12.40
C ASN A 30 13.08 -5.43 -12.10
N ILE A 31 13.05 -4.99 -10.83
CA ILE A 31 12.39 -3.74 -10.46
C ILE A 31 13.02 -2.49 -11.07
N SER A 32 14.33 -2.52 -11.31
CA SER A 32 15.08 -1.44 -11.95
C SER A 32 14.75 -1.30 -13.45
N ALA A 33 14.31 -2.38 -14.08
CA ALA A 33 13.92 -2.42 -15.50
C ALA A 33 12.40 -2.23 -15.71
N ALA A 34 11.58 -2.45 -14.69
CA ALA A 34 10.13 -2.39 -14.80
C ALA A 34 9.63 -0.97 -15.18
N ASN A 35 8.86 -0.85 -16.27
CA ASN A 35 8.24 0.43 -16.66
C ASN A 35 6.88 0.67 -15.98
N ILE A 36 6.16 -0.40 -15.66
CA ILE A 36 4.87 -0.36 -14.96
C ILE A 36 4.90 -1.41 -13.86
N ILE A 37 4.55 -1.00 -12.65
CA ILE A 37 4.43 -1.89 -11.50
C ILE A 37 2.98 -1.88 -11.07
N VAL A 38 2.30 -3.02 -11.17
CA VAL A 38 0.94 -3.18 -10.67
C VAL A 38 1.00 -3.91 -9.34
N LYS A 39 0.50 -3.27 -8.28
CA LYS A 39 0.52 -3.85 -6.94
C LYS A 39 -0.79 -3.61 -6.22
N ARG A 40 -1.28 -4.64 -5.54
CA ARG A 40 -2.40 -4.50 -4.60
C ARG A 40 -1.93 -3.79 -3.32
N PHE A 41 -2.69 -2.81 -2.87
CA PHE A 41 -2.47 -2.11 -1.60
C PHE A 41 -3.62 -2.39 -0.64
N SER A 42 -3.27 -2.88 0.54
CA SER A 42 -4.21 -3.01 1.66
C SER A 42 -4.33 -1.68 2.41
N ALA A 43 -5.33 -1.58 3.29
CA ALA A 43 -5.52 -0.37 4.09
C ALA A 43 -4.27 -0.03 4.92
N GLY A 44 -3.89 1.25 4.89
CA GLY A 44 -2.68 1.76 5.55
C GLY A 44 -1.36 1.42 4.86
N GLU A 45 -1.34 0.49 3.90
CA GLU A 45 -0.08 0.03 3.31
C GLU A 45 0.65 1.13 2.50
N SER A 46 -0.10 2.04 1.89
CA SER A 46 0.45 3.21 1.17
C SER A 46 1.05 4.27 2.10
N THR A 47 0.88 4.15 3.42
CA THR A 47 1.55 5.03 4.39
C THR A 47 2.88 4.44 4.86
N LEU A 48 3.13 3.15 4.54
CA LEU A 48 4.35 2.45 4.92
C LEU A 48 5.38 2.51 3.81
N CYS A 49 6.63 2.68 4.20
CA CYS A 49 7.76 2.58 3.28
C CYS A 49 7.83 1.17 2.64
N GLN A 50 8.24 1.11 1.37
CA GLN A 50 8.46 -0.13 0.61
C GLN A 50 9.90 -0.13 0.08
N PRO A 51 10.87 -0.68 0.83
CA PRO A 51 12.30 -0.58 0.48
C PRO A 51 12.64 -1.10 -0.90
N LEU A 52 11.98 -2.18 -1.34
CA LEU A 52 12.12 -2.71 -2.70
C LEU A 52 11.97 -1.61 -3.77
N PHE A 53 11.01 -0.68 -3.59
CA PHE A 53 10.73 0.38 -4.56
C PHE A 53 11.79 1.50 -4.61
N GLN A 54 12.84 1.44 -3.78
CA GLN A 54 14.00 2.33 -3.89
C GLN A 54 14.80 2.04 -5.16
N GLN A 55 14.93 0.77 -5.53
CA GLN A 55 15.70 0.31 -6.70
C GLN A 55 14.95 0.49 -8.02
N ARG A 56 13.71 0.95 -7.93
CA ARG A 56 12.80 1.11 -9.05
C ARG A 56 13.28 2.20 -10.01
N ASN A 57 13.10 1.95 -11.30
CA ASN A 57 13.30 2.94 -12.36
C ASN A 57 12.61 4.29 -12.01
N SER A 58 13.33 5.41 -12.15
CA SER A 58 12.77 6.76 -11.92
C SER A 58 11.53 7.02 -12.78
N HIS A 59 11.50 6.43 -13.98
CA HIS A 59 10.44 6.50 -14.99
C HIS A 59 9.42 5.37 -14.95
N SER A 60 9.32 4.61 -13.86
CA SER A 60 8.26 3.61 -13.77
C SER A 60 6.98 4.22 -13.21
N LEU A 61 5.82 3.73 -13.65
CA LEU A 61 4.52 4.06 -13.08
C LEU A 61 4.10 2.98 -12.07
N ILE A 62 3.73 3.36 -10.85
CA ILE A 62 3.09 2.42 -9.92
C ILE A 62 1.56 2.53 -10.06
N ILE A 63 0.91 1.40 -10.31
CA ILE A 63 -0.55 1.26 -10.29
C ILE A 63 -0.94 0.55 -9.00
N ALA A 64 -1.40 1.32 -8.02
CA ALA A 64 -1.90 0.81 -6.75
C ALA A 64 -3.36 0.39 -6.87
N VAL A 65 -3.62 -0.92 -6.83
CA VAL A 65 -4.98 -1.47 -6.84
C VAL A 65 -5.47 -1.63 -5.40
N TYR A 66 -6.63 -1.06 -5.07
CA TYR A 66 -7.19 -1.15 -3.72
C TYR A 66 -8.70 -1.50 -3.72
N ASP A 67 -9.17 -2.10 -2.63
CA ASP A 67 -10.55 -2.57 -2.50
C ASP A 67 -11.44 -1.70 -1.58
N SER A 68 -10.83 -0.79 -0.80
CA SER A 68 -11.55 0.07 0.15
C SER A 68 -12.48 1.05 -0.57
N ARG A 69 -13.63 1.38 0.05
CA ARG A 69 -14.56 2.38 -0.50
C ARG A 69 -13.97 3.80 -0.46
N THR A 70 -13.06 4.04 0.48
CA THR A 70 -12.34 5.30 0.61
C THR A 70 -11.03 5.22 -0.17
N VAL A 71 -10.77 6.24 -0.98
CA VAL A 71 -9.42 6.48 -1.54
C VAL A 71 -8.47 6.56 -0.34
N PRO A 72 -7.30 5.91 -0.37
CA PRO A 72 -6.24 6.17 0.60
C PRO A 72 -5.75 7.61 0.38
N PHE A 73 -6.45 8.57 0.96
CA PHE A 73 -5.99 9.96 1.02
C PHE A 73 -4.78 9.98 1.95
N VAL A 74 -3.60 10.04 1.34
CA VAL A 74 -2.36 10.31 2.02
C VAL A 74 -1.83 11.59 1.39
N SER A 75 -1.83 12.68 2.15
CA SER A 75 -1.19 13.95 1.75
C SER A 75 0.32 13.78 1.59
N ASP A 76 0.90 12.82 2.33
CA ASP A 76 2.34 12.60 2.43
C ASP A 76 2.69 11.13 2.18
N LEU A 77 2.75 10.75 0.90
CA LEU A 77 3.18 9.41 0.52
C LEU A 77 4.68 9.23 0.81
N PRO A 78 5.13 8.03 1.23
CA PRO A 78 6.55 7.71 1.28
C PRO A 78 7.24 7.93 -0.08
N LEU A 79 8.46 8.47 -0.06
CA LEU A 79 9.23 8.80 -1.27
C LEU A 79 9.45 7.61 -2.21
N CYS A 80 9.57 6.39 -1.68
CA CYS A 80 9.72 5.18 -2.51
C CYS A 80 8.51 4.86 -3.38
N ILE A 81 7.31 5.32 -3.00
CA ILE A 81 6.07 5.02 -3.70
C ILE A 81 5.48 6.24 -4.40
N THR A 82 6.28 7.28 -4.62
CA THR A 82 5.90 8.43 -5.45
C THR A 82 5.64 8.02 -6.88
N ASN A 83 5.00 8.90 -7.66
CA ASN A 83 4.56 8.60 -9.02
C ASN A 83 3.65 7.34 -9.08
N ILE A 84 2.62 7.36 -8.25
CA ILE A 84 1.65 6.29 -8.07
C ILE A 84 0.26 6.76 -8.47
N ILE A 85 -0.51 5.88 -9.13
CA ILE A 85 -1.93 6.07 -9.35
C ILE A 85 -2.72 5.04 -8.56
N PHE A 86 -3.77 5.50 -7.87
CA PHE A 86 -4.67 4.64 -7.12
C PHE A 86 -5.88 4.23 -7.96
N VAL A 87 -6.06 2.94 -8.15
CA VAL A 87 -7.18 2.36 -8.89
C VAL A 87 -8.03 1.53 -7.93
N ASN A 88 -9.30 1.91 -7.77
CA ASN A 88 -10.23 1.08 -7.02
C ASN A 88 -10.60 -0.13 -7.89
N ARG A 89 -10.48 -1.34 -7.34
CA ARG A 89 -10.85 -2.58 -8.03
C ARG A 89 -12.31 -2.60 -8.50
N LYS A 90 -13.19 -1.87 -7.82
CA LYS A 90 -14.64 -1.77 -8.12
C LYS A 90 -14.98 -0.63 -9.07
N SER A 91 -14.01 0.16 -9.54
CA SER A 91 -14.24 1.19 -10.55
C SER A 91 -14.61 0.58 -11.90
N SER A 92 -15.36 1.31 -12.72
CA SER A 92 -15.64 0.90 -14.11
C SER A 92 -14.35 0.86 -14.93
N LEU A 93 -14.31 -0.01 -15.94
CA LEU A 93 -13.15 -0.13 -16.84
C LEU A 93 -12.80 1.21 -17.51
N ASP A 94 -13.80 2.02 -17.86
CA ASP A 94 -13.58 3.35 -18.41
C ASP A 94 -12.86 4.29 -17.43
N SER A 95 -13.29 4.31 -16.17
CA SER A 95 -12.64 5.10 -15.12
C SER A 95 -11.21 4.63 -14.84
N ILE A 96 -11.00 3.30 -14.82
CA ILE A 96 -9.67 2.71 -14.68
C ILE A 96 -8.79 3.11 -15.86
N ARG A 97 -9.27 2.93 -17.09
CA ARG A 97 -8.57 3.29 -18.32
C ARG A 97 -8.16 4.76 -18.33
N LYS A 98 -9.10 5.65 -18.03
CA LYS A 98 -8.84 7.10 -17.96
C LYS A 98 -7.75 7.42 -16.93
N ARG A 99 -7.84 6.86 -15.72
CA ARG A 99 -6.81 7.04 -14.68
C ARG A 99 -5.44 6.55 -15.09
N VAL A 100 -5.36 5.37 -15.72
CA VAL A 100 -4.09 4.79 -16.18
C VAL A 100 -3.48 5.63 -17.30
N LEU A 101 -4.27 6.03 -18.30
CA LEU A 101 -3.80 6.84 -19.41
C LEU A 101 -3.34 8.23 -18.95
N THR A 102 -4.11 8.90 -18.09
CA THR A 102 -3.71 10.19 -17.52
C THR A 102 -2.46 10.07 -16.66
N GLY A 103 -2.38 9.04 -15.80
CA GLY A 103 -1.19 8.79 -14.98
C GLY A 103 0.06 8.52 -15.82
N TRP A 104 -0.08 7.70 -16.87
CA TRP A 104 1.00 7.41 -17.81
C TRP A 104 1.46 8.66 -18.56
N ALA A 105 0.53 9.43 -19.12
CA ALA A 105 0.86 10.67 -19.85
C ALA A 105 1.63 11.66 -18.96
N ASN A 106 1.08 11.98 -17.79
CA ASN A 106 1.70 12.89 -16.82
C ASN A 106 3.11 12.45 -16.41
N HIS A 107 3.33 11.14 -16.36
CA HIS A 107 4.60 10.57 -16.01
C HIS A 107 5.62 10.58 -17.18
N THR A 108 5.17 10.32 -18.41
CA THR A 108 6.05 10.36 -19.60
C THR A 108 6.42 11.77 -20.05
N THR A 109 5.57 12.77 -19.78
CA THR A 109 5.78 14.17 -20.19
C THR A 109 6.27 15.06 -19.05
N GLY A 110 6.14 14.60 -17.79
CA GLY A 110 6.66 15.30 -16.64
C GLY A 110 8.17 15.11 -16.49
N THR A 111 8.82 16.02 -15.77
CA THR A 111 10.17 15.76 -15.26
C THR A 111 10.12 14.50 -14.40
N PRO A 112 10.99 13.48 -14.60
CA PRO A 112 11.06 12.35 -13.69
C PRO A 112 11.20 12.86 -12.27
N ASP A 113 10.68 12.10 -11.31
CA ASP A 113 10.82 12.43 -9.90
C ASP A 113 12.32 12.54 -9.58
N GLN A 114 12.82 13.79 -9.53
CA GLN A 114 14.25 14.10 -9.38
C GLN A 114 14.70 13.92 -7.93
N LEU A 115 13.74 13.77 -7.01
CA LEU A 115 14.03 13.54 -5.62
C LEU A 115 14.62 12.13 -5.46
N PRO A 116 15.80 11.99 -4.81
CA PRO A 116 16.30 10.70 -4.42
C PRO A 116 15.21 9.96 -3.65
N ARG A 117 14.92 8.71 -4.04
CA ARG A 117 13.99 7.82 -3.33
C ARG A 117 14.69 7.29 -2.08
N ASP A 118 15.10 8.20 -1.21
CA ASP A 118 15.79 7.88 0.02
C ASP A 118 14.78 7.52 1.10
N CYS A 119 14.72 6.23 1.43
CA CYS A 119 13.85 5.76 2.48
C CYS A 119 14.35 6.04 3.89
N ALA A 120 15.62 6.40 4.06
CA ALA A 120 16.10 6.92 5.34
C ALA A 120 15.33 8.21 5.71
N ASN A 121 14.92 8.98 4.70
CA ASN A 121 14.16 10.22 4.85
C ASN A 121 12.65 10.08 4.62
N CYS A 122 12.14 8.86 4.41
CA CYS A 122 10.70 8.64 4.28
C CYS A 122 9.98 8.94 5.60
N ARG A 123 9.03 9.90 5.55
CA ARG A 123 8.15 10.24 6.67
C ARG A 123 6.99 9.24 6.80
N GLN A 124 7.30 7.97 7.05
CA GLN A 124 6.27 6.99 7.39
C GLN A 124 5.75 7.22 8.82
N PRO A 125 4.47 6.96 9.10
CA PRO A 125 3.93 7.10 10.44
C PRO A 125 4.65 6.19 11.44
N ARG A 126 5.02 6.74 12.59
CA ARG A 126 5.63 5.99 13.70
C ARG A 126 4.67 5.87 14.88
N LEU A 127 4.64 4.68 15.49
CA LEU A 127 3.94 4.46 16.75
C LEU A 127 4.82 4.88 17.92
N SER A 128 4.21 5.53 18.93
CA SER A 128 4.85 5.71 20.24
C SER A 128 4.94 4.36 20.96
N ALA A 129 5.78 4.26 21.99
CA ALA A 129 5.92 3.03 22.77
C ALA A 129 4.56 2.49 23.28
N ARG A 130 3.69 3.38 23.78
CA ARG A 130 2.35 3.02 24.26
C ARG A 130 1.43 2.55 23.14
N GLU A 131 1.46 3.23 21.99
CA GLU A 131 0.69 2.80 20.82
C GLU A 131 1.20 1.46 20.29
N SER A 132 2.50 1.19 20.33
CA SER A 132 3.07 -0.11 19.92
C SER A 132 2.63 -1.25 20.84
N SER A 133 2.59 -1.04 22.16
CA SER A 133 2.05 -2.04 23.10
C SER A 133 0.57 -2.32 22.84
N VAL A 134 -0.24 -1.26 22.68
CA VAL A 134 -1.66 -1.38 22.36
C VAL A 134 -1.88 -2.08 21.01
N ALA A 135 -1.12 -1.70 19.98
CA ALA A 135 -1.16 -2.31 18.66
C ALA A 135 -0.84 -3.81 18.69
N SER A 136 0.19 -4.20 19.46
CA SER A 136 0.61 -5.60 19.58
C SER A 136 -0.50 -6.47 20.18
N LEU A 137 -1.19 -5.98 21.21
CA LEU A 137 -2.28 -6.72 21.84
C LEU A 137 -3.54 -6.75 20.96
N PHE A 138 -3.87 -5.68 20.24
CA PHE A 138 -4.94 -5.70 19.24
C PHE A 138 -4.64 -6.69 18.11
N HIS A 139 -3.41 -6.73 17.61
CA HIS A 139 -2.99 -7.71 16.60
C HIS A 139 -3.13 -9.15 17.12
N ALA A 140 -2.93 -9.38 18.42
CA ALA A 140 -3.16 -10.68 19.08
C ALA A 140 -4.65 -10.99 19.33
N GLY A 141 -5.58 -10.10 18.97
CA GLY A 141 -7.03 -10.33 19.08
C GLY A 141 -7.66 -9.89 20.41
N ASN A 142 -6.91 -9.20 21.28
CA ASN A 142 -7.45 -8.73 22.55
C ASN A 142 -8.43 -7.57 22.36
N ASP A 143 -9.47 -7.55 23.20
CA ASP A 143 -10.41 -6.42 23.29
C ASP A 143 -9.87 -5.27 24.16
N VAL A 144 -10.61 -4.16 24.19
CA VAL A 144 -10.21 -2.95 24.93
C VAL A 144 -10.06 -3.22 26.43
N VAL A 145 -10.91 -4.07 27.00
CA VAL A 145 -10.96 -4.38 28.44
C VAL A 145 -9.73 -5.19 28.84
N HIS A 146 -9.39 -6.21 28.06
CA HIS A 146 -8.18 -7.01 28.25
C HIS A 146 -6.92 -6.17 28.11
N ILE A 147 -6.84 -5.32 27.08
CA ILE A 147 -5.68 -4.44 26.87
C ILE A 147 -5.52 -3.45 28.03
N ALA A 148 -6.63 -2.90 28.53
CA ALA A 148 -6.62 -1.99 29.66
C ALA A 148 -6.05 -2.64 30.92
N ARG A 149 -6.49 -3.89 31.20
CA ARG A 149 -5.98 -4.69 32.32
C ARG A 149 -4.50 -5.01 32.15
N GLU A 150 -4.11 -5.52 30.98
CA GLU A 150 -2.75 -5.95 30.68
C GLU A 150 -1.74 -4.80 30.78
N LEU A 151 -2.10 -3.63 30.24
CA LEU A 151 -1.23 -2.45 30.24
C LEU A 151 -1.44 -1.53 31.45
N GLN A 152 -2.24 -1.96 32.43
CA GLN A 152 -2.59 -1.21 33.64
C GLN A 152 -2.99 0.25 33.34
N MET A 153 -3.94 0.44 32.43
CA MET A 153 -4.43 1.75 32.00
C MET A 153 -5.95 1.77 31.88
N ALA A 154 -6.54 2.97 31.85
CA ALA A 154 -7.98 3.11 31.62
C ALA A 154 -8.37 2.66 30.20
N GLU A 155 -9.54 2.02 30.05
CA GLU A 155 -10.12 1.62 28.75
C GLU A 155 -10.27 2.81 27.77
N LYS A 156 -10.57 3.99 28.31
CA LYS A 156 -10.62 5.24 27.53
C LYS A 156 -9.26 5.55 26.90
N SER A 157 -8.17 5.35 27.62
CA SER A 157 -6.80 5.55 27.10
C SER A 157 -6.46 4.56 25.99
N VAL A 158 -6.82 3.28 26.15
CA VAL A 158 -6.69 2.27 25.08
C VAL A 158 -7.44 2.70 23.83
N SER A 159 -8.68 3.17 23.99
CA SER A 159 -9.52 3.65 22.89
C SER A 159 -8.93 4.88 22.20
N VAL A 160 -8.31 5.79 22.95
CA VAL A 160 -7.59 6.95 22.39
C VAL A 160 -6.36 6.49 21.60
N HIS A 161 -5.52 5.61 22.15
CA HIS A 161 -4.36 5.06 21.44
C HIS A 161 -4.77 4.34 20.15
N LYS A 162 -5.83 3.52 20.21
CA LYS A 162 -6.42 2.88 19.02
C LYS A 162 -6.79 3.90 17.93
N ARG A 163 -7.50 4.96 18.29
CA ARG A 163 -7.90 6.02 17.35
C ARG A 163 -6.69 6.75 16.76
N ASN A 164 -5.66 7.00 17.56
CA ASN A 164 -4.43 7.64 17.09
C ASN A 164 -3.67 6.75 16.09
N ILE A 165 -3.57 5.45 16.37
CA ILE A 165 -3.01 4.46 15.43
C ILE A 165 -3.81 4.50 14.12
N MET A 166 -5.14 4.38 14.19
CA MET A 166 -5.99 4.42 13.00
C MET A 166 -5.81 5.71 12.20
N LYS A 167 -5.71 6.87 12.87
CA LYS A 167 -5.47 8.17 12.22
C LYS A 167 -4.11 8.21 11.51
N LYS A 168 -3.05 7.72 12.16
CA LYS A 168 -1.68 7.69 11.60
C LYS A 168 -1.59 6.91 10.29
N PHE A 169 -2.33 5.81 10.17
CA PHE A 169 -2.33 4.94 9.00
C PHE A 169 -3.56 5.16 8.09
N SER A 170 -4.32 6.25 8.29
CA SER A 170 -5.52 6.58 7.51
C SER A 170 -6.59 5.47 7.46
N LEU A 171 -6.80 4.76 8.57
CA LEU A 171 -7.72 3.63 8.70
C LEU A 171 -9.10 4.08 9.18
N LYS A 172 -10.15 3.43 8.68
CA LYS A 172 -11.57 3.75 8.91
C LYS A 172 -12.31 2.67 9.69
N SER A 173 -11.75 1.48 9.85
CA SER A 173 -12.42 0.36 10.53
C SER A 173 -11.47 -0.52 11.32
N ASN A 174 -12.03 -1.35 12.22
CA ASN A 174 -11.26 -2.34 12.98
C ASN A 174 -10.64 -3.40 12.05
N SER A 175 -11.33 -3.82 10.99
CA SER A 175 -10.77 -4.77 10.02
C SER A 175 -9.56 -4.19 9.28
N GLU A 176 -9.60 -2.90 8.95
CA GLU A 176 -8.45 -2.20 8.37
C GLU A 176 -7.31 -2.06 9.38
N LEU A 177 -7.61 -1.79 10.66
CA LEU A 177 -6.62 -1.80 11.74
C LEU A 177 -5.90 -3.14 11.82
N ILE A 178 -6.62 -4.26 11.96
CA ILE A 178 -5.99 -5.58 12.07
C ILE A 178 -5.14 -5.91 10.83
N SER A 179 -5.66 -5.62 9.63
CA SER A 179 -4.94 -5.86 8.38
C SER A 179 -3.65 -5.03 8.30
N CYS A 180 -3.71 -3.75 8.69
CA CYS A 180 -2.56 -2.85 8.72
C CYS A 180 -1.52 -3.31 9.76
N LEU A 181 -1.95 -3.68 10.96
CA LEU A 181 -1.06 -4.18 12.01
C LEU A 181 -0.32 -5.46 11.59
N LYS A 182 -0.98 -6.36 10.85
CA LYS A 182 -0.33 -7.54 10.28
C LYS A 182 0.78 -7.17 9.30
N LEU A 183 0.56 -6.16 8.46
CA LEU A 183 1.59 -5.65 7.54
C LEU A 183 2.77 -5.02 8.27
N ILE A 184 2.50 -4.22 9.31
CA ILE A 184 3.53 -3.59 10.13
C ILE A 184 4.37 -4.67 10.80
N LYS A 185 3.74 -5.71 11.38
CA LYS A 185 4.46 -6.83 12.00
C LYS A 185 5.35 -7.56 10.99
N ASN A 186 4.83 -7.87 9.79
CA ASN A 186 5.58 -8.58 8.75
C ASN A 186 6.71 -7.76 8.11
N LYS A 187 6.76 -6.44 8.33
CA LYS A 187 7.83 -5.55 7.86
C LYS A 187 8.86 -5.18 8.95
N ILE A 188 8.60 -5.56 10.20
CA ILE A 188 9.45 -5.28 11.36
C ILE A 188 10.33 -6.49 11.74
N PHE A 189 10.26 -7.59 10.98
CA PHE A 189 11.16 -8.74 11.07
C PHE A 189 11.75 -9.08 9.72
#